data_AF-A0A935BD69-F1
#
_entry.id   AF-A0A935BD69-F1
#
_cell.length_a   1.000
_cell.length_b   1.000
_cell.length_c   1.000
_cell.angle_alpha   90.00
_cell.angle_beta   90.00
_cell.angle_gamma   90.00
#
_symmetry.space_group_name_H-M   'P 1'
#
loop_
_entity.id
_entity.type
_entity.pdbx_description
1 polymer ?
#
loop_
_entity_poly.entity_id
_entity_poly.type
_entity_poly.pdbx_seq_one_letter_code
_entity_poly.pdbx_strand_id
1 'polypeptide(L)'
;MPKEAAELGLTATAVDKIPEVANHAVSTPRIALVHTWINTQNEGWYRIELDRLGIPYDYISDQVLGRTPNLREKWDVIIFGPVGGSAQAIVRGNPKFGESEAPIPWKASSLTPNMGMSPDQTDDIRGGMGIQGIANLNKFVEGGGLFVTVTGNASIPIDFGITSGVSIQESTALNARGSVVNTTFSDRRSPIAYGYDEGLAVYFNQAPLLQVGGGGFGGGGGGGGGIPGAGAGGATRPTGRGTLTDPDVVQGRKPMEPVAPGGGGGGGFGGGQQPQPPISSQPRVVLDSHQNAICS
;
A
#
# COMPACT_ATOMS: atom_id res chain seq x y z
N MET A 1 -2.22 -24.11 37.45
CA MET A 1 -2.25 -22.93 36.57
C MET A 1 -0.96 -22.97 35.76
N PRO A 2 -0.99 -23.13 34.43
CA PRO A 2 0.25 -23.12 33.67
C PRO A 2 0.85 -21.73 33.81
N LYS A 3 2.10 -21.69 34.28
CA LYS A 3 2.92 -20.51 34.59
C LYS A 3 2.93 -19.51 33.41
N GLU A 4 2.78 -20.05 32.21
CA GLU A 4 2.78 -19.38 30.92
C GLU A 4 1.63 -18.36 30.77
N ALA A 5 0.42 -18.67 31.25
CA ALA A 5 -0.71 -17.73 31.13
C ALA A 5 -0.52 -16.49 32.02
N ALA A 6 0.04 -16.67 33.22
CA ALA A 6 0.33 -15.59 34.15
C ALA A 6 1.48 -14.69 33.65
N GLU A 7 2.51 -15.28 33.04
CA GLU A 7 3.62 -14.53 32.42
C GLU A 7 3.16 -13.66 31.24
N LEU A 8 2.14 -14.10 30.51
CA LEU A 8 1.53 -13.36 29.40
C LEU A 8 0.46 -12.34 29.84
N GLY A 9 0.18 -12.21 31.14
CA GLY A 9 -0.90 -11.37 31.65
C GLY A 9 -2.30 -11.84 31.27
N LEU A 10 -2.45 -13.11 30.88
CA LEU A 10 -3.71 -13.70 30.45
C LEU A 10 -4.44 -14.32 31.64
N THR A 11 -5.74 -14.03 31.74
CA THR A 11 -6.62 -14.72 32.71
C THR A 11 -7.16 -15.98 32.06
N ALA A 12 -6.65 -17.14 32.47
CA ALA A 12 -7.16 -18.43 32.03
C ALA A 12 -8.19 -18.97 33.03
N THR A 13 -9.41 -19.22 32.55
CA THR A 13 -10.47 -19.85 33.34
C THR A 13 -10.66 -21.29 32.83
N ALA A 14 -10.54 -22.27 33.74
CA ALA A 14 -10.87 -23.65 33.41
C ALA A 14 -12.39 -23.78 33.17
N VAL A 15 -12.77 -24.55 32.16
CA VAL A 15 -14.16 -24.82 31.79
C VAL A 15 -14.37 -26.32 31.66
N ASP A 16 -15.49 -26.83 32.15
CA ASP A 16 -15.79 -28.28 32.14
C ASP A 16 -16.14 -28.81 30.73
N LYS A 17 -16.48 -27.90 29.81
CA LYS A 17 -16.69 -28.19 28.39
C LYS A 17 -16.22 -27.01 27.53
N ILE A 18 -15.81 -27.29 26.29
CA ILE A 18 -15.49 -26.23 25.32
C ILE A 18 -16.73 -25.35 25.11
N PRO A 19 -16.63 -24.02 25.22
CA PRO A 19 -17.76 -23.12 25.02
C PRO A 19 -18.37 -23.25 23.63
N GLU A 20 -19.69 -23.41 23.55
CA GLU A 20 -20.49 -23.46 22.31
C GLU A 20 -20.74 -22.04 21.76
N VAL A 21 -19.70 -21.22 21.71
CA VAL A 21 -19.72 -19.87 21.13
C VAL A 21 -18.88 -19.84 19.84
N ALA A 22 -19.01 -18.77 19.06
CA ALA A 22 -18.14 -18.56 17.91
C ALA A 22 -16.67 -18.49 18.37
N ASN A 23 -15.85 -19.40 17.86
CA ASN A 23 -14.43 -19.49 18.18
C ASN A 23 -13.62 -19.22 16.92
N HIS A 24 -12.41 -18.67 17.10
CA HIS A 24 -11.44 -18.47 16.02
C HIS A 24 -10.14 -19.21 16.38
N ALA A 25 -9.59 -19.95 15.42
CA ALA A 25 -8.31 -20.60 15.61
C ALA A 25 -7.21 -19.52 15.71
N VAL A 26 -6.43 -19.57 16.80
CA VAL A 26 -5.25 -18.74 16.99
C VAL A 26 -4.03 -19.63 16.82
N SER A 27 -3.20 -19.32 15.84
CA SER A 27 -1.89 -19.95 15.62
C SER A 27 -0.83 -18.86 15.54
N THR A 28 0.41 -19.18 15.90
CA THR A 28 1.52 -18.24 15.73
C THR A 28 1.78 -18.06 14.23
N PRO A 29 1.52 -16.87 13.67
CA PRO A 29 1.71 -16.66 12.24
C PRO A 29 3.19 -16.74 11.87
N ARG A 30 3.49 -17.27 10.68
CA ARG A 30 4.85 -17.26 10.13
C ARG A 30 5.10 -15.89 9.49
N ILE A 31 5.99 -15.10 10.08
CA ILE A 31 6.22 -13.71 9.70
C ILE A 31 7.51 -13.60 8.88
N ALA A 32 7.45 -12.89 7.76
CA ALA A 32 8.64 -12.35 7.08
C ALA A 32 8.74 -10.84 7.33
N LEU A 33 9.86 -10.38 7.85
CA LEU A 33 10.22 -8.97 7.87
C LEU A 33 11.14 -8.68 6.67
N VAL A 34 10.63 -7.87 5.75
CA VAL A 34 11.31 -7.56 4.49
C VAL A 34 12.10 -6.27 4.62
N HIS A 35 13.38 -6.35 4.26
CA HIS A 35 14.24 -5.19 4.05
C HIS A 35 14.52 -5.00 2.55
N THR A 36 15.08 -3.84 2.20
CA THR A 36 15.62 -3.62 0.84
C THR A 36 17.13 -3.46 0.92
N TRP A 37 17.82 -3.60 -0.19
CA TRP A 37 19.23 -3.20 -0.28
C TRP A 37 19.43 -1.70 -0.56
N ILE A 38 18.34 -0.95 -0.77
CA ILE A 38 18.36 0.52 -0.90
C ILE A 38 18.50 1.17 0.48
N ASN A 39 17.78 0.63 1.47
CA ASN A 39 17.83 1.05 2.87
C ASN A 39 17.62 -0.19 3.77
N THR A 40 18.59 -0.44 4.65
CA THR A 40 18.64 -1.55 5.62
C THR A 40 18.65 -1.06 7.07
N GLN A 41 18.25 0.19 7.30
CA GLN A 41 18.29 0.82 8.63
C GLN A 41 16.89 0.91 9.24
N ASN A 42 15.92 1.35 8.45
CA ASN A 42 14.59 1.71 8.97
C ASN A 42 13.82 0.50 9.53
N GLU A 43 13.91 -0.64 8.86
CA GLU A 43 13.27 -1.88 9.31
C GLU A 43 14.00 -2.50 10.51
N GLY A 44 15.22 -2.05 10.82
CA GLY A 44 15.94 -2.43 12.04
C GLY A 44 15.18 -2.10 13.32
N TRP A 45 14.39 -1.03 13.34
CA TRP A 45 13.51 -0.71 14.47
C TRP A 45 12.43 -1.77 14.71
N TYR A 46 11.99 -2.44 13.65
CA TYR A 46 11.01 -3.53 13.74
C TYR A 46 11.68 -4.80 14.24
N ARG A 47 12.90 -5.11 13.76
CA ARG A 47 13.71 -6.22 14.27
C ARG A 47 13.90 -6.13 15.78
N ILE A 48 14.33 -4.97 16.28
CA ILE A 48 14.54 -4.74 17.72
C ILE A 48 13.28 -5.05 18.52
N GLU A 49 12.11 -4.58 18.08
CA GLU A 49 10.86 -4.82 18.81
C GLU A 49 10.36 -6.26 18.69
N LEU A 50 10.49 -6.90 17.52
CA LEU A 50 10.16 -8.32 17.37
C LEU A 50 11.07 -9.19 18.25
N ASP A 51 12.37 -8.90 18.28
CA ASP A 51 13.36 -9.58 19.14
C ASP A 51 13.02 -9.37 20.62
N ARG A 52 12.73 -8.12 21.02
CA ARG A 52 12.36 -7.77 22.41
C ARG A 52 11.08 -8.47 22.86
N LEU A 53 10.10 -8.63 21.96
CA LEU A 53 8.84 -9.30 22.22
C LEU A 53 8.93 -10.83 22.06
N GLY A 54 10.06 -11.36 21.59
CA GLY A 54 10.24 -12.80 21.33
C GLY A 54 9.35 -13.33 20.21
N ILE A 55 8.92 -12.47 19.28
CA ILE A 55 8.09 -12.86 18.13
C ILE A 55 9.02 -13.44 17.05
N PRO A 56 8.85 -14.71 16.64
CA PRO A 56 9.70 -15.29 15.59
C PRO A 56 9.38 -14.69 14.22
N TYR A 57 10.42 -14.36 13.46
CA TYR A 57 10.32 -13.87 12.09
C TYR A 57 11.51 -14.34 11.25
N ASP A 58 11.27 -14.51 9.96
CA ASP A 58 12.33 -14.59 8.96
C ASP A 58 12.70 -13.18 8.52
N TYR A 59 14.00 -12.87 8.53
CA TYR A 59 14.52 -11.62 7.98
C TYR A 59 15.00 -11.85 6.55
N ILE A 60 14.36 -11.19 5.58
CA ILE A 60 14.63 -11.42 4.15
C ILE A 60 14.76 -10.11 3.37
N SER A 61 15.58 -10.11 2.34
CA SER A 61 15.58 -9.02 1.34
C SER A 61 14.39 -9.12 0.39
N ASP A 62 13.98 -7.97 -0.17
CA ASP A 62 12.96 -7.85 -1.20
C ASP A 62 13.24 -8.71 -2.44
N GLN A 63 14.50 -8.93 -2.78
CA GLN A 63 14.91 -9.88 -3.83
C GLN A 63 14.39 -11.31 -3.58
N VAL A 64 14.26 -11.75 -2.32
CA VAL A 64 13.70 -13.07 -1.97
C VAL A 64 12.23 -13.17 -2.39
N LEU A 65 11.48 -12.07 -2.31
CA LEU A 65 10.10 -12.02 -2.80
C LEU A 65 10.04 -12.28 -4.30
N GLY A 66 10.99 -11.74 -5.07
CA GLY A 66 11.12 -11.99 -6.51
C GLY A 66 11.48 -13.45 -6.83
N ARG A 67 12.35 -14.06 -6.03
CA ARG A 67 12.86 -15.43 -6.24
C ARG A 67 11.98 -16.54 -5.66
N THR A 68 10.92 -16.20 -4.91
CA THR A 68 10.06 -17.17 -4.23
C THR A 68 8.63 -17.12 -4.80
N PRO A 69 8.27 -18.00 -5.74
CA PRO A 69 6.95 -17.98 -6.38
C PRO A 69 5.77 -18.22 -5.42
N ASN A 70 5.94 -19.13 -4.45
CA ASN A 70 4.87 -19.57 -3.55
C ASN A 70 5.10 -19.05 -2.12
N LEU A 71 4.97 -17.73 -1.94
CA LEU A 71 5.23 -17.09 -0.64
C LEU A 71 4.38 -17.66 0.51
N ARG A 72 3.12 -18.07 0.24
CA ARG A 72 2.20 -18.61 1.26
C ARG A 72 2.63 -19.96 1.84
N GLU A 73 3.46 -20.71 1.13
CA GLU A 73 4.03 -21.95 1.66
C GLU A 73 4.99 -21.68 2.82
N LYS A 74 5.58 -20.49 2.89
CA LYS A 74 6.56 -20.10 3.91
C LYS A 74 5.99 -19.15 4.95
N TRP A 75 5.19 -18.18 4.52
CA TRP A 75 4.73 -17.09 5.37
C TRP A 75 3.21 -16.92 5.35
N ASP A 76 2.69 -16.41 6.45
CA ASP A 76 1.30 -16.00 6.60
C ASP A 76 1.19 -14.47 6.64
N VAL A 77 2.24 -13.80 7.14
CA VAL A 77 2.35 -12.35 7.21
C VAL A 77 3.67 -11.91 6.59
N ILE A 78 3.63 -10.91 5.72
CA ILE A 78 4.80 -10.24 5.17
C ILE A 78 4.73 -8.78 5.59
N ILE A 79 5.70 -8.33 6.39
CA ILE A 79 5.83 -6.94 6.83
C ILE A 79 6.93 -6.30 5.98
N PHE A 80 6.58 -5.29 5.19
CA PHE A 80 7.55 -4.54 4.40
C PHE A 80 8.01 -3.30 5.14
N GLY A 81 9.26 -3.33 5.62
CA GLY A 81 9.86 -2.25 6.37
C GLY A 81 9.88 -0.91 5.60
N PRO A 82 9.85 0.24 6.31
CA PRO A 82 9.76 1.55 5.68
C PRO A 82 10.93 1.85 4.74
N VAL A 83 10.63 2.12 3.47
CA VAL A 83 11.62 2.53 2.47
C VAL A 83 11.07 3.73 1.69
N GLY A 84 11.96 4.69 1.40
CA GLY A 84 11.61 5.88 0.62
C GLY A 84 11.81 5.67 -0.88
N GLY A 85 11.17 6.52 -1.68
CA GLY A 85 11.20 6.46 -3.14
C GLY A 85 9.85 6.09 -3.73
N SER A 86 9.74 6.12 -5.06
CA SER A 86 8.53 5.69 -5.75
C SER A 86 8.38 4.17 -5.72
N ALA A 87 7.16 3.66 -5.89
CA ALA A 87 6.91 2.23 -5.97
C ALA A 87 7.77 1.55 -7.05
N GLN A 88 7.96 2.19 -8.21
CA GLN A 88 8.80 1.68 -9.29
C GLN A 88 10.28 1.63 -8.89
N ALA A 89 10.79 2.64 -8.17
CA ALA A 89 12.17 2.66 -7.70
C ALA A 89 12.42 1.56 -6.66
N ILE A 90 11.48 1.34 -5.73
CA ILE A 90 11.55 0.27 -4.73
C ILE A 90 11.53 -1.10 -5.42
N VAL A 91 10.60 -1.32 -6.36
CA VAL A 91 10.49 -2.58 -7.10
C VAL A 91 11.73 -2.88 -7.93
N ARG A 92 12.32 -1.85 -8.54
CA ARG A 92 13.58 -1.98 -9.27
C ARG A 92 14.76 -2.25 -8.34
N GLY A 93 14.73 -1.72 -7.12
CA GLY A 93 15.83 -1.81 -6.17
C GLY A 93 17.03 -0.95 -6.57
N ASN A 94 18.21 -1.32 -6.08
CA ASN A 94 19.46 -0.66 -6.46
C ASN A 94 19.71 -0.81 -7.97
N PRO A 95 20.14 0.24 -8.70
CA PRO A 95 20.27 0.18 -10.14
C PRO A 95 21.20 -0.94 -10.63
N LYS A 96 20.70 -1.70 -11.60
CA LYS A 96 21.46 -2.60 -12.47
C LYS A 96 21.18 -2.14 -13.90
N PHE A 97 22.20 -1.73 -14.65
CA PHE A 97 22.05 -1.21 -16.02
C PHE A 97 22.34 -2.28 -17.08
N GLY A 98 22.96 -3.39 -16.71
CA GLY A 98 23.12 -4.57 -17.56
C GLY A 98 23.45 -5.85 -16.79
N GLU A 99 23.23 -6.98 -17.44
CA GLU A 99 23.57 -8.31 -16.91
C GLU A 99 25.09 -8.57 -16.89
N SER A 100 25.86 -7.81 -17.67
CA SER A 100 27.33 -7.93 -17.77
C SER A 100 28.08 -7.16 -16.68
N GLU A 101 27.41 -6.32 -15.89
CA GLU A 101 28.08 -5.58 -14.83
C GLU A 101 28.45 -6.50 -13.66
N ALA A 102 29.67 -6.38 -13.17
CA ALA A 102 30.15 -7.14 -12.01
C ALA A 102 29.24 -6.94 -10.78
N PRO A 103 28.89 -8.02 -10.06
CA PRO A 103 28.03 -7.94 -8.88
C PRO A 103 28.65 -7.12 -7.76
N ILE A 104 27.80 -6.52 -6.92
CA ILE A 104 28.23 -5.82 -5.71
C ILE A 104 27.85 -6.69 -4.50
N PRO A 105 28.75 -7.56 -4.02
CA PRO A 105 28.42 -8.49 -2.94
C PRO A 105 28.29 -7.79 -1.59
N TRP A 106 27.30 -8.22 -0.81
CA TRP A 106 27.20 -7.97 0.62
C TRP A 106 27.31 -9.29 1.37
N LYS A 107 28.54 -9.75 1.57
CA LYS A 107 28.84 -10.99 2.29
C LYS A 107 30.25 -11.00 2.85
N ALA A 108 30.54 -11.95 3.72
CA ALA A 108 31.88 -12.14 4.25
C ALA A 108 32.91 -12.34 3.12
N SER A 109 34.06 -11.69 3.26
CA SER A 109 35.26 -11.96 2.46
C SER A 109 36.50 -11.90 3.34
N SER A 110 37.66 -12.27 2.78
CA SER A 110 38.94 -12.09 3.49
C SER A 110 39.24 -10.63 3.82
N LEU A 111 38.76 -9.69 3.00
CA LEU A 111 38.92 -8.24 3.20
C LEU A 111 37.84 -7.63 4.09
N THR A 112 36.64 -8.21 4.06
CA THR A 112 35.45 -7.70 4.76
C THR A 112 34.77 -8.77 5.62
N PRO A 113 35.48 -9.38 6.60
CA PRO A 113 34.93 -10.48 7.40
C PRO A 113 33.69 -10.07 8.20
N ASN A 114 33.66 -8.82 8.68
CA ASN A 114 32.55 -8.30 9.48
C ASN A 114 31.21 -8.23 8.73
N MET A 115 31.22 -8.19 7.39
CA MET A 115 29.99 -8.25 6.61
C MET A 115 29.25 -9.58 6.79
N GLY A 116 29.97 -10.65 7.13
CA GLY A 116 29.40 -11.96 7.46
C GLY A 116 28.56 -12.00 8.73
N MET A 117 28.69 -10.99 9.58
CA MET A 117 27.89 -10.85 10.81
C MET A 117 26.57 -10.12 10.57
N SER A 118 26.32 -9.66 9.34
CA SER A 118 25.06 -9.02 8.97
C SER A 118 23.90 -10.02 9.07
N PRO A 119 22.69 -9.56 9.43
CA PRO A 119 21.52 -10.43 9.53
C PRO A 119 21.05 -11.00 8.18
N ASP A 120 21.41 -10.37 7.05
CA ASP A 120 21.25 -10.93 5.70
C ASP A 120 22.53 -10.72 4.87
N GLN A 121 22.72 -11.56 3.86
CA GLN A 121 23.85 -11.52 2.93
C GLN A 121 23.39 -11.81 1.50
N THR A 122 24.07 -11.22 0.51
CA THR A 122 23.79 -11.45 -0.90
C THR A 122 25.06 -11.39 -1.75
N ASP A 123 25.06 -12.12 -2.85
CA ASP A 123 26.10 -12.04 -3.88
C ASP A 123 26.01 -10.74 -4.68
N ASP A 124 24.83 -10.12 -4.76
CA ASP A 124 24.63 -8.84 -5.45
C ASP A 124 23.50 -8.03 -4.77
N ILE A 125 23.84 -6.86 -4.23
CA ILE A 125 22.87 -5.93 -3.64
C ILE A 125 22.06 -5.16 -4.69
N ARG A 126 22.39 -5.30 -5.98
CA ARG A 126 21.69 -4.64 -7.07
C ARG A 126 20.43 -5.38 -7.47
N GLY A 127 19.46 -4.64 -8.03
CA GLY A 127 18.10 -5.11 -8.24
C GLY A 127 17.26 -5.06 -6.97
N GLY A 128 16.01 -5.42 -7.10
CA GLY A 128 15.04 -5.53 -6.02
C GLY A 128 14.10 -6.72 -6.27
N MET A 129 12.90 -6.67 -5.71
CA MET A 129 11.90 -7.74 -5.93
C MET A 129 11.49 -7.92 -7.41
N GLY A 130 11.57 -6.86 -8.21
CA GLY A 130 11.12 -6.84 -9.61
C GLY A 130 9.61 -7.07 -9.78
N ILE A 131 9.14 -7.00 -11.03
CA ILE A 131 7.73 -7.24 -11.37
C ILE A 131 7.30 -8.66 -10.98
N GLN A 132 8.22 -9.62 -11.04
CA GLN A 132 7.93 -10.98 -10.57
C GLN A 132 7.62 -11.02 -9.07
N GLY A 133 8.35 -10.24 -8.25
CA GLY A 133 8.05 -10.10 -6.83
C GLY A 133 6.67 -9.51 -6.57
N ILE A 134 6.26 -8.50 -7.36
CA ILE A 134 4.90 -7.97 -7.32
C ILE A 134 3.86 -9.04 -7.67
N ALA A 135 4.08 -9.82 -8.72
CA ALA A 135 3.18 -10.91 -9.08
C ALA A 135 3.08 -11.98 -7.98
N ASN A 136 4.20 -12.30 -7.31
CA ASN A 136 4.22 -13.24 -6.19
C ASN A 136 3.48 -12.67 -4.97
N LEU A 137 3.65 -11.37 -4.67
CA LEU A 137 2.91 -10.67 -3.61
C LEU A 137 1.40 -10.63 -3.89
N ASN A 138 1.00 -10.40 -5.15
CA ASN A 138 -0.41 -10.45 -5.53
C ASN A 138 -1.02 -11.83 -5.25
N LYS A 139 -0.34 -12.90 -5.70
CA LYS A 139 -0.77 -14.28 -5.39
C LYS A 139 -0.80 -14.58 -3.89
N PHE A 140 0.14 -14.02 -3.13
CA PHE A 140 0.19 -14.17 -1.68
C PHE A 140 -1.04 -13.57 -1.00
N VAL A 141 -1.41 -12.35 -1.38
CA VAL A 141 -2.60 -11.66 -0.87
C VAL A 141 -3.88 -12.38 -1.30
N GLU A 142 -3.99 -12.77 -2.58
CA GLU A 142 -5.12 -13.56 -3.09
C GLU A 142 -5.26 -14.91 -2.38
N GLY A 143 -4.13 -15.53 -1.99
CA GLY A 143 -4.08 -16.73 -1.16
C GLY A 143 -4.37 -16.49 0.34
N GLY A 144 -4.89 -15.32 0.70
CA GLY A 144 -5.25 -14.96 2.08
C GLY A 144 -4.07 -14.63 2.99
N GLY A 145 -2.90 -14.29 2.42
CA GLY A 145 -1.77 -13.78 3.19
C GLY A 145 -1.96 -12.32 3.56
N LEU A 146 -1.39 -11.90 4.70
CA LEU A 146 -1.42 -10.51 5.15
C LEU A 146 -0.14 -9.79 4.71
N PHE A 147 -0.27 -8.84 3.79
CA PHE A 147 0.83 -7.98 3.37
C PHE A 147 0.72 -6.61 4.03
N VAL A 148 1.65 -6.30 4.93
CA VAL A 148 1.69 -5.05 5.69
C VAL A 148 2.71 -4.12 5.05
N THR A 149 2.23 -2.98 4.55
CA THR A 149 3.06 -1.87 4.07
C THR A 149 3.05 -0.75 5.10
N VAL A 150 4.13 0.02 5.15
CA VAL A 150 4.36 1.05 6.14
C VAL A 150 4.89 2.33 5.48
N THR A 151 4.24 3.46 5.76
CA THR A 151 4.61 4.78 5.22
C THR A 151 4.67 4.78 3.68
N GLY A 152 5.77 5.27 3.09
CA GLY A 152 5.88 5.50 1.64
C GLY A 152 5.70 4.26 0.77
N ASN A 153 6.02 3.07 1.28
CA ASN A 153 5.88 1.83 0.50
C ASN A 153 4.41 1.34 0.40
N ALA A 154 3.45 2.00 1.06
CA ALA A 154 2.02 1.75 0.88
C ALA A 154 1.51 2.14 -0.52
N SER A 155 2.29 2.90 -1.27
CA SER A 155 2.07 3.14 -2.71
C SER A 155 2.16 1.85 -3.55
N ILE A 156 2.96 0.86 -3.14
CA ILE A 156 3.20 -0.37 -3.92
C ILE A 156 1.90 -1.13 -4.23
N PRO A 157 1.09 -1.54 -3.25
CA PRO A 157 -0.13 -2.29 -3.54
C PRO A 157 -1.16 -1.47 -4.33
N ILE A 158 -1.10 -0.13 -4.27
CA ILE A 158 -2.00 0.78 -5.01
C ILE A 158 -1.53 0.90 -6.46
N ASP A 159 -0.28 1.31 -6.68
CA ASP A 159 0.29 1.61 -8.00
C ASP A 159 0.38 0.37 -8.90
N PHE A 160 0.58 -0.81 -8.30
CA PHE A 160 0.63 -2.09 -9.01
C PHE A 160 -0.70 -2.86 -9.00
N GLY A 161 -1.77 -2.29 -8.46
CA GLY A 161 -3.12 -2.85 -8.53
C GLY A 161 -3.35 -4.12 -7.71
N ILE A 162 -2.55 -4.35 -6.66
CA ILE A 162 -2.79 -5.44 -5.68
C ILE A 162 -4.06 -5.14 -4.87
N THR A 163 -4.34 -3.86 -4.60
CA THR A 163 -5.56 -3.40 -3.94
C THR A 163 -6.30 -2.38 -4.81
N SER A 164 -7.61 -2.27 -4.58
CA SER A 164 -8.46 -1.26 -5.22
C SER A 164 -9.25 -0.46 -4.18
N GLY A 165 -9.82 0.67 -4.58
CA GLY A 165 -10.65 1.51 -3.70
C GLY A 165 -9.90 2.30 -2.62
N VAL A 166 -8.55 2.28 -2.65
CA VAL A 166 -7.67 3.10 -1.82
C VAL A 166 -6.80 3.94 -2.75
N SER A 167 -6.63 5.22 -2.43
CA SER A 167 -5.71 6.13 -3.11
C SER A 167 -4.88 6.90 -2.10
N ILE A 168 -3.73 7.43 -2.55
CA ILE A 168 -2.92 8.36 -1.78
C ILE A 168 -3.37 9.78 -2.14
N GLN A 169 -3.75 10.56 -1.12
CA GLN A 169 -4.06 11.97 -1.26
C GLN A 169 -2.82 12.80 -0.92
N GLU A 170 -2.33 13.55 -1.90
CA GLU A 170 -1.28 14.54 -1.66
C GLU A 170 -1.88 15.80 -1.03
N SER A 171 -1.22 16.33 0.01
CA SER A 171 -1.61 17.58 0.64
C SER A 171 -0.40 18.49 0.82
N THR A 172 -0.46 19.66 0.20
CA THR A 172 0.57 20.71 0.35
C THR A 172 0.33 21.61 1.57
N ALA A 173 -0.88 21.54 2.15
CA ALA A 173 -1.28 22.35 3.30
C ALA A 173 -1.17 21.61 4.64
N LEU A 174 -1.12 20.27 4.64
CA LEU A 174 -1.00 19.49 5.86
C LEU A 174 0.38 19.66 6.48
N ASN A 175 0.45 20.32 7.64
CA ASN A 175 1.66 20.43 8.44
C ASN A 175 1.48 19.67 9.76
N ALA A 176 1.61 18.34 9.68
CA ALA A 176 1.45 17.43 10.82
C ALA A 176 2.69 16.55 11.02
N ARG A 177 3.89 17.09 10.78
CA ARG A 177 5.13 16.32 10.97
C ARG A 177 5.38 16.01 12.43
N GLY A 178 5.81 14.79 12.71
CA GLY A 178 6.03 14.29 14.07
C GLY A 178 4.81 14.31 14.99
N SER A 179 3.59 14.30 14.44
CA SER A 179 2.37 14.38 15.24
C SER A 179 1.93 13.00 15.74
N VAL A 180 1.23 12.99 16.87
CA VAL A 180 0.51 11.81 17.36
C VAL A 180 -0.98 12.07 17.19
N VAL A 181 -1.63 11.25 16.38
CA VAL A 181 -3.03 11.38 16.02
C VAL A 181 -3.83 10.35 16.80
N ASN A 182 -4.93 10.78 17.43
CA ASN A 182 -5.87 9.85 18.03
C ASN A 182 -6.70 9.19 16.91
N THR A 183 -6.80 7.87 16.97
CA THR A 183 -7.54 7.08 15.99
C THR A 183 -8.53 6.17 16.71
N THR A 184 -9.56 5.75 15.99
CA THR A 184 -10.61 4.84 16.47
C THR A 184 -10.69 3.62 15.57
N PHE A 185 -11.05 2.47 16.12
CA PHE A 185 -11.23 1.27 15.33
C PHE A 185 -12.57 1.26 14.60
N SER A 186 -12.53 1.38 13.27
CA SER A 186 -13.71 1.25 12.40
C SER A 186 -14.19 -0.20 12.28
N ASP A 187 -13.31 -1.17 12.54
CA ASP A 187 -13.66 -2.58 12.46
C ASP A 187 -12.94 -3.43 13.52
N ARG A 188 -13.68 -3.69 14.61
CA ARG A 188 -13.25 -4.51 15.74
C ARG A 188 -13.22 -6.01 15.47
N ARG A 189 -13.78 -6.48 14.35
CA ARG A 189 -13.77 -7.91 14.01
C ARG A 189 -12.45 -8.34 13.39
N SER A 190 -11.54 -7.40 13.10
CA SER A 190 -10.22 -7.70 12.58
C SER A 190 -9.29 -8.22 13.68
N PRO A 191 -8.56 -9.33 13.49
CA PRO A 191 -7.63 -9.86 14.48
C PRO A 191 -6.53 -8.87 14.89
N ILE A 192 -6.14 -7.95 14.02
CA ILE A 192 -5.14 -6.91 14.33
C ILE A 192 -5.65 -5.84 15.33
N ALA A 193 -6.96 -5.79 15.58
CA ALA A 193 -7.57 -4.90 16.57
C ALA A 193 -7.71 -5.54 17.96
N TYR A 194 -7.37 -6.83 18.11
CA TYR A 194 -7.54 -7.53 19.38
C TYR A 194 -6.57 -7.01 20.44
N GLY A 195 -7.05 -6.88 21.68
CA GLY A 195 -6.26 -6.41 22.82
C GLY A 195 -6.09 -4.89 22.90
N TYR A 196 -6.54 -4.13 21.89
CA TYR A 196 -6.54 -2.67 21.94
C TYR A 196 -7.85 -2.11 22.52
N ASP A 197 -7.74 -0.98 23.22
CA ASP A 197 -8.87 -0.19 23.73
C ASP A 197 -9.67 0.48 22.60
N GLU A 198 -10.62 1.36 22.93
CA GLU A 198 -11.45 2.09 21.94
C GLU A 198 -10.67 2.98 20.98
N GLY A 199 -9.59 3.58 21.46
CA GLY A 199 -8.72 4.42 20.66
C GLY A 199 -7.29 3.91 20.65
N LEU A 200 -6.57 4.28 19.59
CA LEU A 200 -5.14 4.05 19.47
C LEU A 200 -4.46 5.36 19.05
N ALA A 201 -3.42 5.75 19.76
CA ALA A 201 -2.57 6.86 19.36
C ALA A 201 -1.61 6.38 18.27
N VAL A 202 -1.65 7.01 17.09
CA VAL A 202 -0.81 6.67 15.93
C VAL A 202 0.14 7.81 15.62
N TYR A 203 1.42 7.48 15.45
CA TYR A 203 2.42 8.44 15.00
C TYR A 203 2.27 8.72 13.50
N PHE A 204 2.20 10.00 13.14
CA PHE A 204 2.16 10.49 11.77
C PHE A 204 3.29 11.48 11.54
N ASN A 205 4.02 11.33 10.43
CA ASN A 205 5.12 12.24 10.12
C ASN A 205 4.98 12.99 8.79
N GLN A 206 4.43 12.38 7.74
CA GLN A 206 4.34 13.12 6.48
C GLN A 206 3.35 12.54 5.49
N ALA A 207 3.49 11.23 5.22
CA ALA A 207 2.75 10.56 4.16
C ALA A 207 2.77 9.04 4.41
N PRO A 208 1.83 8.29 3.81
CA PRO A 208 0.73 8.77 2.95
C PRO A 208 -0.51 9.18 3.76
N LEU A 209 -1.34 10.06 3.18
CA LEU A 209 -2.74 10.17 3.54
C LEU A 209 -3.53 9.22 2.65
N LEU A 210 -4.25 8.28 3.27
CA LEU A 210 -5.01 7.27 2.55
C LEU A 210 -6.46 7.73 2.45
N GLN A 211 -6.97 7.80 1.23
CA GLN A 211 -8.39 8.00 0.98
C GLN A 211 -9.02 6.65 0.62
N VAL A 212 -10.10 6.30 1.30
CA VAL A 212 -10.81 5.03 1.11
C VAL A 212 -12.23 5.30 0.63
N GLY A 213 -12.64 4.60 -0.43
CA GLY A 213 -13.93 4.83 -1.07
C GLY A 213 -13.85 5.94 -2.12
N GLY A 214 -14.06 5.56 -3.39
CA GLY A 214 -13.88 6.44 -4.56
C GLY A 214 -13.12 5.80 -5.72
N GLY A 215 -13.24 4.49 -5.90
CA GLY A 215 -12.57 3.74 -6.96
C GLY A 215 -13.14 4.00 -8.35
N GLY A 216 -12.92 5.19 -8.88
CA GLY A 216 -12.90 5.42 -10.33
C GLY A 216 -11.49 5.15 -10.84
N PHE A 217 -11.36 4.26 -11.83
CA PHE A 217 -10.10 4.06 -12.56
C PHE A 217 -9.59 5.40 -13.11
N GLY A 218 -8.35 5.75 -12.79
CA GLY A 218 -7.54 6.74 -13.52
C GLY A 218 -7.98 8.19 -13.35
N GLY A 219 -7.33 8.89 -12.43
CA GLY A 219 -7.44 10.33 -12.30
C GLY A 219 -6.29 10.87 -11.49
N GLY A 220 -5.14 11.04 -12.14
CA GLY A 220 -4.13 11.98 -11.64
C GLY A 220 -4.78 13.35 -11.50
N GLY A 221 -5.24 13.66 -10.29
CA GLY A 221 -5.70 14.97 -9.91
C GLY A 221 -4.48 15.88 -9.87
N GLY A 222 -4.29 16.62 -10.95
CA GLY A 222 -3.23 17.61 -11.09
C GLY A 222 -3.25 18.61 -9.94
N GLY A 223 -2.30 18.47 -9.02
CA GLY A 223 -1.82 19.56 -8.19
C GLY A 223 -1.02 20.51 -9.09
N GLY A 224 -1.56 21.69 -9.31
CA GLY A 224 -1.00 22.72 -10.17
C GLY A 224 0.42 23.12 -9.77
N GLY A 225 1.39 22.68 -10.59
CA GLY A 225 2.70 23.30 -10.72
C GLY A 225 2.80 23.88 -12.13
N GLY A 226 2.23 25.08 -12.30
CA GLY A 226 2.29 25.79 -13.57
C GLY A 226 3.73 26.08 -13.99
N ILE A 227 4.02 25.82 -15.26
CA ILE A 227 5.17 26.42 -15.95
C ILE A 227 5.02 27.94 -15.82
N PRO A 228 6.05 28.70 -15.39
CA PRO A 228 5.96 30.15 -15.32
C PRO A 228 5.90 30.69 -16.76
N GLY A 229 4.70 31.03 -17.23
CA GLY A 229 4.54 31.64 -18.57
C GLY A 229 3.28 31.30 -19.35
N ALA A 230 2.11 31.17 -18.73
CA ALA A 230 0.84 31.28 -19.45
C ALA A 230 -0.25 31.79 -18.51
N GLY A 231 -0.61 33.06 -18.69
CA GLY A 231 -1.59 33.78 -17.89
C GLY A 231 -3.00 33.21 -18.03
N ALA A 232 -3.76 33.42 -16.96
CA ALA A 232 -5.18 33.14 -16.87
C ALA A 232 -6.01 33.92 -17.91
N GLY A 233 -7.12 33.31 -18.34
CA GLY A 233 -8.33 34.03 -18.77
C GLY A 233 -8.65 33.96 -20.26
N GLY A 234 -9.75 33.28 -20.60
CA GLY A 234 -10.45 33.45 -21.88
C GLY A 234 -10.81 32.13 -22.55
N ALA A 235 -12.11 31.92 -22.78
CA ALA A 235 -12.63 30.84 -23.61
C ALA A 235 -12.19 31.04 -25.07
N THR A 236 -11.16 30.31 -25.50
CA THR A 236 -10.71 30.31 -26.90
C THR A 236 -10.46 28.89 -27.39
N ARG A 237 -10.87 28.62 -28.63
CA ARG A 237 -10.75 27.31 -29.28
C ARG A 237 -9.26 26.92 -29.40
N PRO A 238 -8.92 25.62 -29.32
CA PRO A 238 -7.53 25.14 -29.37
C PRO A 238 -6.71 25.55 -30.60
N THR A 239 -7.34 25.94 -31.72
CA THR A 239 -6.66 26.28 -32.99
C THR A 239 -6.55 27.77 -33.28
N GLY A 240 -7.20 28.65 -32.49
CA GLY A 240 -7.10 30.11 -32.64
C GLY A 240 -7.66 30.72 -33.94
N ARG A 241 -8.42 29.97 -34.76
CA ARG A 241 -9.16 30.51 -35.93
C ARG A 241 -10.64 30.14 -35.86
N GLY A 242 -11.49 31.04 -36.36
CA GLY A 242 -12.95 30.85 -36.45
C GLY A 242 -13.73 31.51 -35.30
N THR A 243 -15.04 31.61 -35.46
CA THR A 243 -15.93 32.16 -34.41
C THR A 243 -16.41 31.05 -33.47
N LEU A 244 -16.97 31.42 -32.30
CA LEU A 244 -17.49 30.44 -31.32
C LEU A 244 -18.59 29.53 -31.89
N THR A 245 -19.26 29.97 -32.95
CA THR A 245 -20.38 29.27 -33.59
C THR A 245 -19.98 28.45 -34.81
N ASP A 246 -18.71 28.45 -35.21
CA ASP A 246 -18.27 27.66 -36.38
C ASP A 246 -18.24 26.16 -36.05
N PRO A 247 -18.79 25.29 -36.92
CA PRO A 247 -18.72 23.85 -36.73
C PRO A 247 -17.28 23.34 -36.95
N ASP A 248 -16.79 22.47 -36.06
CA ASP A 248 -15.52 21.77 -36.27
C ASP A 248 -15.69 20.70 -37.35
N VAL A 249 -15.29 21.02 -38.57
CA VAL A 249 -15.28 20.07 -39.69
C VAL A 249 -13.86 19.52 -39.85
N VAL A 250 -13.71 18.20 -39.66
CA VAL A 250 -12.48 17.50 -40.00
C VAL A 250 -12.30 17.54 -41.52
N GLN A 251 -11.29 18.27 -42.00
CA GLN A 251 -11.00 18.43 -43.42
C GLN A 251 -10.81 17.05 -44.10
N GLY A 252 -11.53 16.80 -45.19
CA GLY A 252 -11.43 15.57 -45.99
C GLY A 252 -12.46 14.48 -45.68
N ARG A 253 -13.40 14.70 -44.73
CA ARG A 253 -14.52 13.77 -44.47
C ARG A 253 -15.85 14.52 -44.59
N LYS A 254 -16.85 13.92 -45.25
CA LYS A 254 -18.20 14.52 -45.32
C LYS A 254 -18.79 14.61 -43.90
N PRO A 255 -19.46 15.73 -43.53
CA PRO A 255 -20.17 15.83 -42.26
C PRO A 255 -21.18 14.70 -42.13
N MET A 256 -21.21 14.06 -40.96
CA MET A 256 -22.21 13.02 -40.68
C MET A 256 -23.55 13.72 -40.45
N GLU A 257 -24.59 13.32 -41.20
CA GLU A 257 -25.93 13.87 -40.99
C GLU A 257 -26.43 13.50 -39.59
N PRO A 258 -27.04 14.44 -38.85
CA PRO A 258 -27.64 14.13 -37.57
C PRO A 258 -28.78 13.13 -37.75
N VAL A 259 -28.69 11.99 -37.06
CA VAL A 259 -29.81 11.04 -36.98
C VAL A 259 -30.96 11.71 -36.23
N ALA A 260 -32.10 11.89 -36.89
CA ALA A 260 -33.30 12.45 -36.28
C ALA A 260 -33.83 11.51 -35.16
N PRO A 261 -34.39 12.06 -34.06
CA PRO A 261 -34.83 11.26 -32.94
C PRO A 261 -36.14 10.51 -33.27
N GLY A 262 -36.05 9.19 -33.41
CA GLY A 262 -37.22 8.31 -33.42
C GLY A 262 -37.85 8.25 -32.02
N GLY A 263 -39.12 8.66 -31.93
CA GLY A 263 -39.86 8.78 -30.68
C GLY A 263 -40.14 7.45 -29.97
N GLY A 264 -39.98 7.44 -28.65
CA GLY A 264 -40.44 6.37 -27.78
C GLY A 264 -39.92 6.47 -26.34
N GLY A 265 -40.74 7.04 -25.44
CA GLY A 265 -40.69 6.79 -24.00
C GLY A 265 -39.66 7.56 -23.18
N GLY A 266 -40.12 8.49 -22.33
CA GLY A 266 -39.26 9.27 -21.45
C GLY A 266 -38.48 8.44 -20.43
N GLY A 267 -37.20 8.75 -20.28
CA GLY A 267 -36.34 8.33 -19.19
C GLY A 267 -35.25 9.39 -19.00
N GLY A 268 -35.30 10.13 -17.91
CA GLY A 268 -34.28 11.12 -17.56
C GLY A 268 -32.91 10.47 -17.42
N PHE A 269 -31.86 11.22 -17.76
CA PHE A 269 -30.48 10.85 -17.47
C PHE A 269 -30.27 10.81 -15.95
N GLY A 270 -30.61 9.68 -15.33
CA GLY A 270 -30.20 9.37 -13.98
C GLY A 270 -28.69 9.19 -13.96
N GLY A 271 -28.02 9.84 -13.00
CA GLY A 271 -26.61 9.60 -12.71
C GLY A 271 -26.40 8.11 -12.44
N GLY A 272 -25.87 7.41 -13.45
CA GLY A 272 -25.52 6.01 -13.34
C GLY A 272 -24.41 5.89 -12.31
N GLN A 273 -24.76 5.38 -11.14
CA GLN A 273 -23.82 5.00 -10.09
C GLN A 273 -22.79 4.07 -10.74
N GLN A 274 -21.52 4.49 -10.79
CA GLN A 274 -20.44 3.61 -11.24
C GLN A 274 -20.58 2.29 -10.49
N PRO A 275 -20.41 1.13 -11.17
CA PRO A 275 -20.54 -0.16 -10.51
C PRO A 275 -19.67 -0.18 -9.27
N GLN A 276 -20.28 -0.18 -8.09
CA GLN A 276 -19.50 -0.31 -6.87
C GLN A 276 -18.91 -1.71 -6.87
N PRO A 277 -17.60 -1.85 -6.63
CA PRO A 277 -16.98 -3.16 -6.51
C PRO A 277 -17.74 -3.96 -5.43
N PRO A 278 -17.93 -5.28 -5.61
CA PRO A 278 -18.60 -6.11 -4.61
C PRO A 278 -17.95 -5.90 -3.24
N ILE A 279 -18.73 -5.99 -2.16
CA ILE A 279 -18.27 -5.70 -0.79
C ILE A 279 -17.00 -6.49 -0.43
N SER A 280 -16.83 -7.70 -0.97
CA SER A 280 -15.62 -8.53 -0.79
C SER A 280 -14.34 -7.93 -1.40
N SER A 281 -14.47 -7.02 -2.36
CA SER A 281 -13.37 -6.32 -3.04
C SER A 281 -13.23 -4.87 -2.60
N GLN A 282 -14.09 -4.40 -1.70
CA GLN A 282 -13.91 -3.10 -1.07
C GLN A 282 -12.79 -3.21 -0.02
N PRO A 283 -11.89 -2.22 0.04
CA PRO A 283 -10.88 -2.18 1.09
C PRO A 283 -11.55 -2.09 2.46
N ARG A 284 -11.07 -2.90 3.39
CA ARG A 284 -11.58 -2.95 4.76
C ARG A 284 -10.76 -2.00 5.62
N VAL A 285 -11.39 -0.92 6.10
CA VAL A 285 -10.77 0.04 7.02
C VAL A 285 -10.86 -0.49 8.44
N VAL A 286 -9.70 -0.67 9.10
CA VAL A 286 -9.64 -1.17 10.48
C VAL A 286 -9.51 -0.04 11.49
N LEU A 287 -8.77 1.00 11.13
CA LEU A 287 -8.45 2.15 11.97
C LEU A 287 -8.62 3.43 11.16
N ASP A 288 -9.28 4.44 11.73
CA ASP A 288 -9.53 5.74 11.09
C ASP A 288 -9.33 6.89 12.10
N SER A 289 -8.86 8.02 11.62
CA SER A 289 -8.83 9.28 12.36
C SER A 289 -9.99 10.16 11.91
N HIS A 290 -11.09 10.17 12.66
CA HIS A 290 -12.16 11.11 12.41
C HIS A 290 -11.69 12.54 12.72
N GLN A 291 -11.35 13.32 11.69
CA GLN A 291 -11.21 14.77 11.83
C GLN A 291 -12.59 15.43 11.77
N ASN A 292 -13.23 15.61 12.93
CA ASN A 292 -13.81 16.93 13.21
C ASN A 292 -12.64 17.79 13.69
N ALA A 293 -12.02 18.51 12.75
CA ALA A 293 -10.98 19.47 13.07
C ALA A 293 -11.57 20.54 14.01
N ILE A 294 -11.28 20.43 15.31
CA ILE A 294 -11.37 21.57 16.21
C ILE A 294 -10.02 22.28 16.07
N CYS A 295 -10.01 23.33 15.26
CA CYS A 295 -9.01 24.38 15.39
C CYS A 295 -9.16 25.00 16.78
N SER A 296 -8.08 25.03 17.54
CA SER A 296 -7.88 25.96 18.66
C SER A 296 -6.63 26.78 18.38
#